data_AF-A0A926NB87-F1
#
_entry.id   AF-A0A926NB87-F1
#
_cell.length_a   1.000
_cell.length_b   1.000
_cell.length_c   1.000
_cell.angle_alpha   90.00
_cell.angle_beta   90.00
_cell.angle_gamma   90.00
#
_symmetry.space_group_name_H-M   'P 1'
#
loop_
_entity.id
_entity.type
_entity.pdbx_description
1 polymer ?
#
loop_
_entity_poly.entity_id
_entity_poly.type
_entity_poly.pdbx_seq_one_letter_code
_entity_poly.pdbx_strand_id
1 'polypeptide(L)' 'MEYLMVFVLVTISILSVMGTLYNKRTGNTAGFILGGALTLSVGIVAVLALYDAIIGISA' A
#
# COMPACT_ATOMS: atom_id res chain seq x y z
N MET A 1 5.31 17.96 7.19
CA MET A 1 4.07 17.17 7.36
C MET A 1 3.94 16.12 6.26
N GLU A 2 4.22 16.47 5.01
CA GLU A 2 4.07 15.60 3.84
C GLU A 2 4.97 14.35 3.84
N TYR A 3 6.26 14.49 4.15
CA TYR A 3 7.19 13.34 4.25
C TYR A 3 6.80 12.32 5.33
N LEU A 4 6.18 12.77 6.42
CA LEU A 4 5.70 11.88 7.49
C LEU A 4 4.50 11.05 7.00
N MET A 5 3.59 11.67 6.24
CA MET A 5 2.48 10.98 5.59
C MET A 5 2.97 9.95 4.57
N VAL A 6 3.93 10.32 3.71
CA VAL A 6 4.54 9.40 2.73
C VAL A 6 5.19 8.21 3.44
N PHE A 7 5.94 8.43 4.52
CA PHE A 7 6.56 7.36 5.30
C PHE A 7 5.54 6.39 5.92
N VAL A 8 4.45 6.93 6.49
CA VAL A 8 3.34 6.12 7.02
C VAL A 8 2.68 5.31 5.91
N LEU A 9 2.45 5.93 4.74
CA LEU A 9 1.81 5.26 3.61
C LEU A 9 2.65 4.10 3.07
N VAL A 10 3.97 4.29 2.97
CA VAL A 10 4.91 3.23 2.59
C VAL A 10 4.88 2.08 3.60
N THR A 11 4.87 2.40 4.90
CA THR A 11 4.81 1.39 5.97
C THR A 11 3.51 0.58 5.91
N ILE A 12 2.36 1.26 5.76
CA ILE A 12 1.05 0.62 5.63
C ILE A 12 0.98 -0.23 4.35
N SER A 13 1.59 0.21 3.25
CA SER A 13 1.68 -0.56 2.01
C SER A 13 2.41 -1.89 2.24
N ILE A 14 3.54 -1.87 2.95
CA ILE A 14 4.29 -3.10 3.28
C ILE A 14 3.45 -4.03 4.16
N LEU A 15 2.82 -3.50 5.21
CA LEU A 15 1.93 -4.26 6.10
C LEU A 15 0.74 -4.87 5.33
N SER A 16 0.17 -4.12 4.37
CA SER A 16 -0.91 -4.58 3.52
C SER A 16 -0.47 -5.78 2.68
N VAL A 17 0.68 -5.70 2.00
CA VAL A 17 1.27 -6.79 1.22
C VAL A 17 1.55 -8.03 2.09
N MET A 18 2.07 -7.82 3.30
CA MET A 18 2.32 -8.91 4.25
C MET A 18 1.01 -9.60 4.69
N GLY A 19 -0.03 -8.82 4.97
CA GLY A 19 -1.35 -9.33 5.33
C GLY A 19 -1.99 -10.15 4.19
N THR A 20 -1.86 -9.68 2.94
CA THR A 20 -2.31 -10.45 1.76
C THR A 20 -1.57 -11.76 1.60
N LEU A 21 -0.24 -11.73 1.70
CA LEU A 21 0.58 -12.93 1.63
C LEU A 21 0.27 -13.91 2.76
N TYR A 22 -0.02 -13.43 3.96
CA TYR A 22 -0.44 -14.26 5.08
C TYR A 22 -1.81 -14.91 4.82
N ASN A 23 -2.78 -14.16 4.29
CA ASN A 23 -4.08 -14.70 3.89
C ASN A 23 -3.96 -15.75 2.77
N LYS A 24 -3.02 -15.56 1.84
CA LYS A 24 -2.68 -16.56 0.81
C LYS A 24 -2.12 -17.83 1.42
N ARG A 25 -1.20 -17.72 2.39
CA ARG A 25 -0.53 -18.85 3.05
C ARG A 25 -1.45 -19.65 3.96
N THR A 26 -2.46 -19.02 4.56
CA THR A 26 -3.42 -19.65 5.47
C THR A 26 -4.63 -20.27 4.76
N GLY A 27 -4.72 -20.15 3.43
CA GLY A 27 -5.85 -20.70 2.66
C GLY A 27 -7.15 -19.89 2.77
N ASN A 28 -7.10 -18.69 3.35
CA ASN A 28 -8.25 -17.80 3.43
C ASN A 28 -8.46 -17.06 2.09
N THR A 29 -9.19 -17.70 1.18
CA THR A 29 -9.47 -17.18 -0.17
C THR A 29 -10.23 -15.86 -0.16
N ALA A 30 -11.22 -15.69 0.72
CA ALA A 30 -11.95 -14.43 0.85
C ALA A 30 -11.06 -13.29 1.36
N GLY A 31 -10.24 -13.57 2.38
CA GLY A 31 -9.27 -12.62 2.92
C GLY A 31 -8.14 -12.29 1.93
N PHE A 32 -7.77 -13.22 1.06
CA PHE A 32 -6.77 -12.98 0.01
C PHE A 32 -7.32 -12.07 -1.10
N ILE A 33 -8.57 -12.24 -1.51
CA ILE A 33 -9.20 -11.41 -2.56
C ILE A 33 -9.43 -9.98 -2.05
N LEU A 34 -10.05 -9.85 -0.87
CA LEU A 34 -10.30 -8.54 -0.26
C LEU A 34 -9.00 -7.83 0.11
N GLY A 35 -8.08 -8.56 0.72
CA GLY A 35 -6.73 -8.05 0.99
C GLY A 35 -6.03 -7.65 -0.30
N GLY A 36 -6.12 -8.46 -1.36
CA GLY A 36 -5.50 -8.24 -2.66
C GLY A 36 -5.94 -6.95 -3.31
N ALA A 37 -7.25 -6.72 -3.35
CA ALA A 37 -7.84 -5.48 -3.87
C ALA A 37 -7.38 -4.26 -3.06
N LEU A 38 -7.32 -4.38 -1.73
CA LEU A 38 -6.90 -3.30 -0.85
C LEU A 38 -5.40 -2.99 -0.99
N THR A 39 -4.56 -4.03 -1.06
CA THR A 39 -3.11 -3.90 -1.29
C THR A 39 -2.82 -3.26 -2.65
N LEU A 40 -3.57 -3.62 -3.70
CA LEU A 40 -3.47 -2.98 -5.01
C LEU A 40 -3.82 -1.49 -4.95
N SER A 41 -4.93 -1.16 -4.28
CA SER A 41 -5.40 0.22 -4.13
C SER A 41 -4.39 1.07 -3.36
N VAL A 42 -3.89 0.56 -2.23
CA VAL A 42 -2.88 1.24 -1.40
C VAL A 42 -1.56 1.36 -2.15
N GLY A 43 -1.15 0.33 -2.90
CA GLY A 43 0.06 0.36 -3.71
C GLY A 43 0.04 1.46 -4.77
N ILE A 44 -1.10 1.65 -5.46
CA ILE A 44 -1.27 2.73 -6.44
C ILE A 44 -1.14 4.11 -5.76
N VAL A 45 -1.83 4.32 -4.64
CA VAL A 45 -1.74 5.59 -3.91
C VAL A 45 -0.33 5.83 -3.36
N ALA A 46 0.36 4.79 -2.91
CA ALA A 46 1.75 4.89 -2.44
C ALA A 46 2.71 5.30 -3.56
N VAL A 47 2.56 4.71 -4.75
CA VAL A 47 3.37 5.07 -5.92
C VAL A 47 3.07 6.51 -6.36
N LEU A 48 1.80 6.92 -6.37
CA LEU A 48 1.42 8.30 -6.69
C LEU A 48 1.98 9.30 -5.67
N ALA A 49 1.91 8.99 -4.38
CA ALA A 49 2.47 9.83 -3.32
C ALA A 49 4.00 9.91 -3.40
N LEU A 50 4.68 8.80 -3.72
CA LEU A 50 6.13 8.78 -3.97
C LEU A 50 6.50 9.59 -5.21
N TYR A 51 5.72 9.47 -6.29
CA TYR A 51 5.92 10.24 -7.51
C TYR A 51 5.81 11.73 -7.22
N ASP A 52 4.78 12.15 -6.49
CA ASP A 52 4.60 13.55 -6.12
C ASP A 52 5.73 14.06 -5.22
N ALA A 53 6.15 13.28 -4.23
CA ALA A 53 7.25 13.65 -3.33
C ALA A 53 8.63 13.74 -4.00
N ILE A 54 8.85 13.03 -5.11
CA ILE A 54 10.14 12.99 -5.83
C ILE A 54 10.16 14.00 -6.99
N ILE A 55 9.07 14.09 -7.76
CA ILE A 55 9.02 14.89 -8.99
C ILE A 55 8.37 16.26 -8.74
N GLY A 56 7.62 16.42 -7.65
CA GLY A 56 6.96 17.68 -7.31
C GLY A 56 5.88 18.02 -8.32
N ILE A 57 4.85 17.16 -8.43
CA ILE A 57 3.65 17.50 -9.22
C ILE A 57 2.85 18.60 -8.51
N SER A 58 2.89 18.62 -7.18
CA SER A 58 2.29 19.64 -6.32
C SER A 58 3.31 20.72 -5.90
N ALA A 59 3.55 21.69 -6.80
CA ALA A 59 4.03 23.03 -6.44
C ALA A 59 2.86 24.02 -6.48
#